data_AF-A0A9D4G0J3-F1
#
_entry.id   AF-A0A9D4G0J3-F1
#
_cell.length_a   1.000
_cell.length_b   1.000
_cell.length_c   1.000
_cell.angle_alpha   90.00
_cell.angle_beta   90.00
_cell.angle_gamma   90.00
#
_symmetry.space_group_name_H-M   'P 1'
#
loop_
_entity.id
_entity.type
_entity.pdbx_description
1 polymer ?
#
loop_
_entity_poly.entity_id
_entity_poly.type
_entity_poly.pdbx_seq_one_letter_code
_entity_poly.pdbx_strand_id
1 'polypeptide(L)'
;MDRWMDGWMDGWMDGWMDGWMDGWMDAWMDGWMDGWMDGWMDGWMDGWMDGWMDGWMDGWMDGWMDGWVGGWVGGWVGGWVGG
;
A
#
# COMPACT_ATOMS: atom_id res chain seq x y z
N MET A 1 -35.58 -33.10 -36.87
CA MET A 1 -34.48 -33.52 -35.96
C MET A 1 -33.67 -32.31 -35.50
N ASP A 2 -33.98 -31.15 -36.07
CA ASP A 2 -33.19 -29.92 -36.08
C ASP A 2 -33.46 -29.10 -34.82
N ARG A 3 -34.73 -28.93 -34.44
CA ARG A 3 -35.15 -28.19 -33.23
C ARG A 3 -34.52 -28.63 -31.90
N TRP A 4 -34.16 -29.91 -31.78
CA TRP A 4 -33.55 -30.44 -30.55
C TRP A 4 -32.04 -30.22 -30.53
N MET A 5 -31.39 -30.24 -31.70
CA MET A 5 -29.99 -29.85 -31.83
C MET A 5 -29.82 -28.35 -31.68
N ASP A 6 -30.72 -27.56 -32.29
CA ASP A 6 -30.70 -26.10 -32.20
C ASP A 6 -30.84 -25.63 -30.75
N GLY A 7 -31.86 -26.12 -30.02
CA GLY A 7 -32.07 -25.74 -28.63
C GLY A 7 -30.98 -26.24 -27.67
N TRP A 8 -30.28 -27.33 -28.01
CA TRP A 8 -29.16 -27.83 -27.22
C TRP A 8 -27.86 -27.05 -27.50
N MET A 9 -27.61 -26.66 -28.76
CA MET A 9 -26.51 -25.76 -29.10
C MET A 9 -26.72 -24.39 -28.49
N ASP A 10 -27.92 -23.80 -28.61
CA ASP A 10 -28.21 -22.46 -28.07
C ASP A 10 -28.06 -22.46 -26.54
N GLY A 11 -28.67 -23.41 -25.83
CA GLY A 11 -28.57 -23.46 -24.36
C GLY A 11 -27.16 -23.76 -23.83
N TRP A 12 -26.38 -24.55 -24.56
CA TRP A 12 -24.98 -24.82 -24.19
C TRP A 12 -24.08 -23.63 -24.48
N MET A 13 -24.30 -22.95 -25.61
CA MET A 13 -23.53 -21.79 -26.03
C MET A 13 -23.83 -20.59 -25.13
N ASP A 14 -25.10 -20.31 -24.84
CA ASP A 14 -25.51 -19.26 -23.89
C ASP A 14 -25.00 -19.54 -22.49
N GLY A 15 -25.22 -20.75 -21.95
CA GLY A 15 -24.79 -21.08 -20.58
C GLY A 15 -23.28 -21.10 -20.40
N TRP A 16 -22.53 -21.52 -21.41
CA TRP A 16 -21.07 -21.49 -21.37
C TRP A 16 -20.53 -20.07 -21.55
N MET A 17 -21.12 -19.29 -22.45
CA MET A 17 -20.70 -17.93 -22.74
C MET A 17 -21.01 -16.99 -21.57
N ASP A 18 -22.22 -17.07 -20.98
CA ASP A 18 -22.58 -16.31 -19.78
C ASP A 18 -21.73 -16.73 -18.58
N GLY A 19 -21.64 -18.04 -18.29
CA GLY A 19 -20.90 -18.51 -17.11
C GLY A 19 -19.39 -18.25 -17.19
N TRP A 20 -18.81 -18.33 -18.38
CA TRP A 20 -17.39 -18.03 -18.58
C TRP A 20 -17.12 -16.53 -18.59
N MET A 21 -17.98 -15.75 -19.24
CA MET A 21 -17.83 -14.29 -19.33
C MET A 21 -18.07 -13.64 -17.97
N ASP A 22 -19.12 -14.01 -17.24
CA ASP A 22 -19.40 -13.50 -15.90
C ASP A 22 -18.31 -13.93 -14.92
N GLY A 23 -17.96 -15.21 -14.87
CA GLY A 23 -16.96 -15.71 -13.93
C GLY A 23 -15.55 -15.15 -14.19
N TRP A 24 -15.17 -14.94 -15.45
CA TRP A 24 -13.89 -14.33 -15.79
C TRP A 24 -13.88 -12.83 -15.53
N MET A 25 -15.00 -12.14 -15.83
CA MET A 25 -15.13 -10.70 -15.63
C MET A 25 -15.19 -10.34 -14.15
N ASP A 26 -15.91 -11.11 -13.33
CA ASP A 26 -15.94 -10.98 -11.86
C ASP A 26 -14.54 -11.24 -11.27
N ALA A 27 -13.92 -12.38 -11.59
CA ALA A 27 -12.60 -12.71 -11.04
C ALA A 27 -11.51 -11.70 -11.44
N TRP A 28 -11.60 -11.14 -12.65
CA TRP A 28 -10.67 -10.13 -13.13
C TRP A 28 -10.95 -8.77 -12.50
N MET A 29 -12.22 -8.35 -12.39
CA MET A 29 -12.59 -7.11 -11.69
C MET A 29 -12.20 -7.19 -10.22
N ASP A 30 -12.62 -8.21 -9.49
CA ASP A 30 -12.36 -8.35 -8.07
C ASP A 30 -10.86 -8.47 -7.80
N GLY A 31 -10.17 -9.36 -8.51
CA GLY A 31 -8.73 -9.57 -8.30
C GLY A 31 -7.87 -8.35 -8.66
N TRP A 32 -8.25 -7.60 -9.69
CA TRP A 32 -7.53 -6.38 -10.08
C TRP A 32 -7.89 -5.20 -9.19
N MET A 33 -9.16 -5.03 -8.85
CA MET A 33 -9.65 -3.93 -8.03
C MET A 33 -9.17 -4.09 -6.59
N ASP A 34 -9.32 -5.27 -5.98
CA ASP A 34 -8.82 -5.54 -4.63
C ASP A 34 -7.29 -5.50 -4.60
N GLY A 35 -6.62 -6.18 -5.52
CA GLY A 35 -5.15 -6.23 -5.52
C GLY A 35 -4.49 -4.87 -5.77
N TRP A 36 -5.08 -4.03 -6.62
CA TRP A 36 -4.57 -2.69 -6.87
C TRP A 36 -4.95 -1.71 -5.76
N MET A 37 -6.19 -1.78 -5.26
CA MET A 37 -6.67 -0.88 -4.22
C MET A 37 -5.99 -1.18 -2.89
N ASP A 38 -5.93 -2.44 -2.47
CA ASP A 38 -5.24 -2.84 -1.23
C ASP A 38 -3.73 -2.61 -1.36
N GLY A 39 -3.09 -3.08 -2.44
CA GLY A 39 -1.65 -2.96 -2.60
C GLY A 39 -1.16 -1.51 -2.72
N TRP A 40 -1.93 -0.64 -3.37
CA TRP A 40 -1.60 0.78 -3.48
C TRP A 40 -1.93 1.54 -2.20
N MET A 41 -3.09 1.27 -1.59
CA MET A 41 -3.53 1.97 -0.39
C MET A 41 -2.67 1.57 0.81
N ASP A 42 -2.42 0.29 1.04
CA ASP A 42 -1.53 -0.18 2.11
C ASP A 42 -0.08 0.27 1.86
N GLY A 43 0.46 0.02 0.66
CA GLY A 43 1.85 0.36 0.37
C GLY A 43 2.15 1.86 0.42
N TRP A 44 1.19 2.71 -0.01
CA TRP A 44 1.34 4.15 0.05
C TRP A 44 1.09 4.69 1.45
N MET A 45 0.06 4.20 2.15
CA MET A 45 -0.31 4.67 3.47
C MET A 45 0.74 4.24 4.50
N ASP A 46 1.15 2.97 4.53
CA ASP A 46 2.19 2.48 5.43
C ASP A 46 3.54 3.11 5.10
N GLY A 47 3.96 3.09 3.83
CA GLY A 47 5.27 3.62 3.44
C GLY A 47 5.42 5.12 3.67
N TRP A 48 4.35 5.90 3.46
CA TRP A 48 4.36 7.33 3.72
C TRP A 48 4.24 7.65 5.21
N MET A 49 3.36 6.95 5.92
CA MET A 49 3.12 7.19 7.35
C MET A 49 4.34 6.76 8.18
N ASP A 50 4.90 5.57 7.95
CA ASP A 50 6.11 5.11 8.63
C ASP A 50 7.31 5.98 8.25
N GLY A 51 7.54 6.22 6.96
CA GLY A 51 8.69 7.02 6.52
C GLY A 51 8.67 8.47 7.00
N TRP A 52 7.48 9.08 7.06
CA TRP A 52 7.33 10.45 7.57
C TRP A 52 7.40 10.50 9.09
N MET A 53 6.76 9.55 9.78
CA MET A 53 6.72 9.51 11.23
C MET A 53 8.10 9.17 11.80
N ASP A 54 8.77 8.14 11.29
CA ASP A 54 10.12 7.76 11.72
C ASP A 54 11.13 8.86 11.35
N GLY A 55 11.13 9.34 10.11
CA GLY A 55 12.08 10.36 9.67
C GLY A 55 11.93 11.70 10.40
N TRP A 56 10.69 12.11 10.72
CA TRP A 56 10.44 13.33 11.48
C TRP A 56 10.74 13.16 12.96
N MET A 57 10.36 12.02 13.54
CA MET A 57 10.57 11.74 14.95
C MET A 57 12.06 11.56 15.25
N ASP A 58 12.78 10.75 14.47
CA ASP A 58 14.23 10.57 14.60
C ASP A 58 14.99 11.88 14.34
N GLY A 59 14.69 12.58 13.24
CA GLY A 59 15.38 13.83 12.92
C GLY A 59 15.15 14.94 13.97
N TRP A 60 13.97 14.98 14.58
CA TRP A 60 13.67 15.93 15.64
C TRP A 60 14.29 15.53 16.98
N MET A 61 14.26 14.23 17.32
CA MET A 61 14.85 13.72 18.56
C MET A 61 16.37 13.85 18.54
N ASP A 62 17.01 13.45 17.44
CA ASP A 62 18.47 13.53 17.25
C ASP A 62 18.92 14.98 17.19
N GLY A 63 18.26 15.82 16.39
CA GLY A 63 18.60 17.24 16.28
C GLY A 63 18.43 18.00 17.60
N TRP A 64 17.41 17.66 18.38
CA TRP A 64 17.20 18.24 19.71
C TRP A 64 18.22 17.69 20.71
N MET A 65 18.46 16.39 20.76
CA MET A 65 19.47 15.80 21.65
C MET A 65 20.87 16.33 21.34
N ASP A 66 21.30 16.37 20.08
CA ASP A 66 22.63 16.87 19.71
C ASP A 66 22.75 18.37 19.96
N GLY A 67 21.73 19.15 19.65
CA GLY A 67 21.74 20.60 19.87
C GLY A 67 21.76 20.98 21.35
N TRP A 68 20.95 20.29 22.17
CA TRP A 68 20.86 20.57 23.60
C TRP A 68 22.01 19.92 24.38
N VAL A 69 22.26 18.62 24.20
CA VAL A 69 23.34 17.94 24.94
C VAL A 69 24.69 18.40 24.44
N GLY A 70 24.93 18.41 23.13
CA GLY A 70 26.20 18.85 22.56
C GLY A 70 26.47 20.34 22.79
N GLY A 71 25.46 21.19 22.62
CA GLY A 71 25.59 22.64 22.83
C GLY A 71 25.75 23.04 24.29
N TRP A 72 24.95 22.43 25.19
CA TRP A 72 25.00 22.77 26.61
C TRP A 72 26.21 22.15 27.29
N VAL A 73 26.52 20.87 27.06
CA VAL A 73 27.72 20.22 27.61
C VAL A 73 28.98 20.80 26.99
N GLY A 74 29.02 20.99 25.68
CA GLY A 74 30.17 21.59 25.00
C GLY A 74 30.41 23.04 25.41
N GLY A 75 29.34 23.83 25.57
CA GLY A 75 29.43 25.22 26.01
C GLY A 75 29.81 25.38 27.49
N TRP A 76 29.24 24.56 28.37
CA TRP A 76 29.60 24.59 29.80
C TRP A 76 31.02 24.09 30.05
N VAL A 77 31.39 22.94 29.48
CA VAL A 77 32.72 22.36 29.66
C VAL A 77 33.79 23.21 28.98
N GLY A 78 33.52 23.74 27.78
CA GLY A 78 34.42 24.66 27.10
C GLY A 78 34.61 25.99 27.85
N GLY A 79 33.57 26.52 28.47
CA GLY A 79 33.62 27.76 29.25
C GLY A 79 34.28 27.60 30.63
N TRP A 80 34.14 26.43 31.27
CA TRP A 80 34.77 26.14 32.57
C TRP A 80 36.23 25.70 32.48
N VAL A 81 36.61 25.01 31.40
CA VAL A 81 37.98 24.48 31.21
C VAL A 81 38.88 25.47 30.47
N GLY A 82 38.30 26.37 29.67
CA GLY A 82 39.02 27.42 28.93
C GLY A 82 39.13 28.77 29.65
N GLY A 83 38.49 28.95 30.81
CA GLY A 83 38.52 30.15 31.65
C GLY A 83 39.60 30.11 32.72
#